data_AF-A0A1D6K708-F1
#
_entry.id   AF-A0A1D6K708-F1
#
_cell.length_a   1.000
_cell.length_b   1.000
_cell.length_c   1.000
_cell.angle_alpha   90.00
_cell.angle_beta   90.00
_cell.angle_gamma   90.00
#
_symmetry.space_group_name_H-M   'P 1'
#
loop_
_entity.id
_entity.type
_entity.pdbx_description
1 polymer ?
#
loop_
_entity_poly.entity_id
_entity_poly.type
_entity_poly.pdbx_seq_one_letter_code
_entity_poly.pdbx_strand_id
1 'polypeptide(L)'
;MGAWVSVLLGMDGAAAAGPAAVGLGDLPELCAAQVLLRLDPPEICRLAQVNHAFRGAAGADFVWEAKLPENYNYLMEFVGSGDEGKRRRRRAGKKEIYARLARPVPFGDGKKEFWLDKNKGMICMALSSKALVNKDGLLALIAMEWAEDIYS
;
A
#
# COMPACT_ATOMS: atom_id res chain seq x y z
N MET A 1 19.15 24.49 57.42
CA MET A 1 20.00 25.32 56.54
C MET A 1 19.28 25.43 55.22
N GLY A 2 18.61 26.56 54.98
CA GLY A 2 17.95 26.86 53.71
C GLY A 2 18.75 27.93 52.96
N ALA A 3 18.78 27.82 51.63
CA ALA A 3 19.26 28.81 50.67
C ALA A 3 18.50 28.51 49.35
N TRP A 4 17.32 29.10 49.14
CA TRP A 4 17.05 30.40 48.52
C TRP A 4 16.87 30.31 46.98
N VAL A 5 15.70 30.80 46.58
CA VAL A 5 15.20 31.32 45.29
C VAL A 5 16.29 31.81 44.32
N SER A 6 16.13 31.71 42.99
CA SER A 6 15.19 32.55 42.24
C SER A 6 14.95 32.11 40.80
N VAL A 7 13.69 32.29 40.39
CA VAL A 7 13.25 32.53 39.01
C VAL A 7 13.86 33.84 38.52
N LEU A 8 14.41 33.85 37.30
CA LEU A 8 14.61 35.08 36.51
C LEU A 8 14.30 34.77 35.04
N LEU A 9 13.11 35.20 34.63
CA LEU A 9 12.80 35.57 33.24
C LEU A 9 13.63 36.81 32.86
N GLY A 10 14.13 36.86 31.62
CA GLY A 10 14.35 38.13 30.94
C GLY A 10 15.72 38.36 30.30
N MET A 11 15.74 38.15 28.98
CA MET A 11 16.41 38.94 27.94
C MET A 11 17.91 38.78 27.60
N ASP A 12 18.07 38.69 26.28
CA ASP A 12 19.18 39.10 25.42
C ASP A 12 20.47 38.27 25.41
N GLY A 13 20.33 37.10 24.79
CA GLY A 13 21.40 36.53 23.99
C GLY A 13 20.87 36.28 22.59
N ALA A 14 21.20 37.17 21.64
CA ALA A 14 21.10 36.92 20.22
C ALA A 14 21.99 35.72 19.85
N ALA A 15 21.52 34.52 20.17
CA ALA A 15 22.11 33.28 19.71
C ALA A 15 21.71 33.17 18.25
N ALA A 16 22.66 33.50 17.38
CA ALA A 16 22.58 33.28 15.95
C ALA A 16 21.88 31.93 15.70
N ALA A 17 20.70 32.00 15.08
CA ALA A 17 20.03 30.82 14.58
C ALA A 17 20.96 30.20 13.53
N GLY A 18 21.79 29.24 13.96
CA GLY A 18 22.32 28.25 13.04
C GLY A 18 21.14 27.68 12.26
N PRO A 19 21.34 27.23 10.99
CA PRO A 19 20.23 26.81 10.15
C PRO A 19 19.37 25.86 10.96
N ALA A 20 18.12 26.27 11.25
CA ALA A 20 17.17 25.43 11.96
C ALA A 20 17.24 24.08 11.27
N ALA A 21 17.63 23.04 12.02
CA ALA A 21 17.97 21.76 11.43
C ALA A 21 16.75 21.27 10.66
N VAL A 22 16.77 21.42 9.33
CA VAL A 22 15.67 21.05 8.44
C VAL A 22 15.56 19.54 8.55
N GLY A 23 14.52 19.09 9.25
CA GLY A 23 14.29 17.68 9.47
C GLY A 23 13.54 17.08 8.29
N LEU A 24 13.50 15.74 8.21
CA LEU A 24 12.62 15.05 7.26
C LEU A 24 11.15 15.44 7.43
N GLY A 25 10.76 15.99 8.58
CA GLY A 25 9.41 16.49 8.83
C GLY A 25 9.09 17.76 8.05
N ASP A 26 10.07 18.57 7.71
CA ASP A 26 9.86 19.85 7.01
C ASP A 26 9.78 19.67 5.48
N LEU A 27 9.83 18.43 5.00
CA LEU A 27 9.78 18.09 3.58
C LEU A 27 8.37 18.30 3.02
N PRO A 28 8.20 19.00 1.89
CA PRO A 28 6.92 19.08 1.20
C PRO A 28 6.37 17.70 0.85
N GLU A 29 5.05 17.53 0.96
CA GLU A 29 4.38 16.25 0.73
C GLU A 29 4.67 15.68 -0.67
N LEU A 30 4.77 16.54 -1.69
CA LEU A 30 5.11 16.14 -3.06
C LEU A 30 6.51 15.51 -3.15
N CYS A 31 7.49 16.06 -2.42
CA CYS A 31 8.84 15.52 -2.39
C CYS A 31 8.86 14.17 -1.65
N ALA A 32 8.14 14.06 -0.53
CA ALA A 32 7.99 12.80 0.20
C ALA A 32 7.36 11.72 -0.69
N ALA A 33 6.32 12.08 -1.46
CA ALA A 33 5.64 11.16 -2.34
C ALA A 33 6.54 10.65 -3.48
N GLN A 34 7.43 11.49 -4.02
CA GLN A 34 8.38 11.08 -5.05
C GLN A 34 9.35 10.00 -4.54
N VAL A 35 9.74 10.08 -3.27
CA VAL A 35 10.52 9.02 -2.61
C VAL A 35 9.67 7.75 -2.47
N LEU A 36 8.43 7.87 -1.98
CA LEU A 36 7.52 6.72 -1.81
C LEU A 36 7.25 5.96 -3.11
N LEU A 37 7.18 6.65 -4.25
CA LEU A 37 7.02 6.02 -5.56
C LEU A 37 8.15 5.05 -5.91
N ARG A 38 9.34 5.22 -5.34
CA ARG A 38 10.51 4.33 -5.56
C ARG A 38 10.59 3.17 -4.57
N LEU A 39 9.74 3.14 -3.55
CA LEU A 39 9.77 2.14 -2.49
C LEU A 39 8.73 1.05 -2.70
N ASP A 40 8.97 -0.10 -2.08
CA ASP A 40 7.98 -1.18 -2.06
C ASP A 40 6.86 -0.84 -1.05
N PRO A 41 5.62 -1.31 -1.29
CA PRO A 41 4.48 -1.05 -0.39
C PRO A 41 4.71 -1.29 1.12
N PRO A 42 5.47 -2.32 1.56
CA PRO A 42 5.78 -2.51 2.98
C PRO A 42 6.72 -1.43 3.51
N GLU A 43 7.65 -0.94 2.69
CA GLU A 43 8.58 0.14 3.04
C GLU A 43 7.86 1.47 3.15
N ILE A 44 6.91 1.74 2.25
CA ILE A 44 6.00 2.90 2.33
C ILE A 44 5.29 2.92 3.68
N CYS A 45 4.73 1.78 4.11
CA CYS A 45 4.05 1.66 5.39
C CYS A 45 4.98 1.92 6.59
N ARG A 46 6.23 1.42 6.54
CA ARG A 46 7.23 1.68 7.60
C ARG A 46 7.61 3.16 7.64
N LEU A 47 7.84 3.78 6.48
CA LEU A 47 8.26 5.19 6.41
C LEU A 47 7.15 6.15 6.85
N ALA A 48 5.89 5.82 6.54
CA ALA A 48 4.71 6.55 7.00
C ALA A 48 4.52 6.56 8.54
N GLN A 49 5.13 5.60 9.24
CA GLN A 49 5.03 5.54 10.70
C GLN A 49 6.02 6.49 11.39
N VAL A 50 7.17 6.72 10.79
CA VAL A 50 8.28 7.48 11.41
C VAL A 50 8.22 8.99 11.15
N ASN A 51 7.40 9.45 10.22
CA ASN A 51 7.40 10.84 9.78
C ASN A 51 6.04 11.30 9.25
N HIS A 52 5.63 12.52 9.59
CA HIS A 52 4.31 13.04 9.26
C HIS A 52 4.15 13.42 7.77
N ALA A 53 5.19 13.95 7.12
CA ALA A 53 5.18 14.26 5.69
C ALA A 53 5.04 12.97 4.86
N PHE A 54 5.81 11.93 5.22
CA PHE A 54 5.66 10.60 4.63
C PHE A 54 4.30 9.96 4.95
N ARG A 55 3.72 10.23 6.14
CA ARG A 55 2.37 9.74 6.49
C ARG A 55 1.29 10.33 5.59
N GLY A 56 1.33 11.65 5.35
CA GLY A 56 0.42 12.33 4.43
C GLY A 56 0.55 11.77 3.01
N ALA A 57 1.78 11.77 2.50
CA ALA A 57 2.09 11.28 1.16
C ALA A 57 1.70 9.80 0.96
N ALA A 58 1.89 8.94 1.96
CA ALA A 58 1.50 7.52 1.90
C ALA A 58 -0.01 7.28 1.93
N GLY A 59 -0.82 8.32 2.13
CA GLY A 59 -2.27 8.28 1.98
C GLY A 59 -2.74 8.61 0.57
N ALA A 60 -1.90 9.23 -0.26
CA ALA A 60 -2.30 9.75 -1.56
C ALA A 60 -2.51 8.65 -2.61
N ASP A 61 -3.58 8.77 -3.39
CA ASP A 61 -3.98 7.73 -4.35
C ASP A 61 -2.93 7.48 -5.45
N PHE A 62 -2.26 8.52 -5.94
CA PHE A 62 -1.25 8.40 -6.99
C PHE A 62 -0.05 7.53 -6.60
N VAL A 63 0.30 7.50 -5.30
CA VAL A 63 1.39 6.64 -4.79
C VAL A 63 1.01 5.18 -4.94
N TRP A 64 -0.25 4.83 -4.64
CA TRP A 64 -0.74 3.45 -4.70
C TRP A 64 -1.19 3.04 -6.10
N GLU A 65 -1.61 3.99 -6.94
CA GLU A 65 -1.88 3.75 -8.35
C GLU A 65 -0.64 3.25 -9.08
N ALA A 66 0.54 3.83 -8.80
CA ALA A 66 1.81 3.35 -9.35
C ALA A 66 2.24 1.95 -8.85
N LYS A 67 1.59 1.41 -7.81
CA LYS A 67 1.87 0.08 -7.23
C LYS A 67 0.81 -0.96 -7.59
N LEU A 68 -0.27 -0.54 -8.24
CA LEU A 68 -1.34 -1.43 -8.68
C LEU A 68 -1.10 -1.86 -10.12
N PRO A 69 -1.42 -3.12 -10.49
CA PRO A 69 -1.42 -3.54 -11.89
C PRO A 69 -2.55 -2.84 -12.65
N GLU A 70 -2.37 -2.57 -13.95
CA GLU A 70 -3.34 -1.81 -14.75
C GLU A 70 -4.74 -2.44 -14.77
N ASN A 71 -4.81 -3.77 -14.71
CA ASN A 71 -6.03 -4.56 -14.67
C ASN A 71 -6.70 -4.64 -13.28
N TYR A 72 -6.26 -3.86 -12.28
CA TYR A 72 -6.80 -3.89 -10.92
C TYR A 72 -8.33 -3.71 -10.84
N ASN A 73 -8.94 -2.98 -11.79
CA ASN A 73 -10.39 -2.80 -11.86
C ASN A 73 -11.12 -4.14 -12.11
N TYR A 74 -10.57 -4.97 -12.99
CA TYR A 74 -11.08 -6.32 -13.26
C TYR A 74 -10.84 -7.24 -12.06
N LEU A 75 -9.65 -7.19 -11.45
CA LEU A 75 -9.36 -7.98 -10.24
C LEU A 75 -10.30 -7.62 -9.09
N MET A 76 -10.65 -6.35 -8.98
CA MET A 76 -11.61 -5.91 -7.98
C MET A 76 -12.97 -6.55 -8.19
N GLU A 77 -13.36 -7.00 -9.39
CA GLU A 77 -14.63 -7.71 -9.65
C GLU A 77 -14.85 -8.94 -8.77
N PHE A 78 -13.76 -9.61 -8.39
CA PHE A 78 -13.78 -10.78 -7.51
C PHE A 78 -13.87 -10.42 -6.02
N VAL A 79 -13.56 -9.17 -5.64
CA VAL A 79 -13.48 -8.73 -4.24
C VAL A 79 -14.83 -8.24 -3.73
N GLY A 80 -15.69 -9.18 -3.30
CA GLY A 80 -16.97 -8.91 -2.65
C GLY A 80 -18.15 -8.77 -3.62
N SER A 81 -19.10 -9.70 -3.53
CA SER A 81 -20.24 -9.81 -4.42
C SER A 81 -21.40 -8.90 -4.01
N GLY A 82 -22.25 -8.52 -4.98
CA GLY A 82 -23.49 -7.79 -4.72
C GLY A 82 -23.36 -6.26 -4.66
N ASP A 83 -24.49 -5.60 -4.43
CA ASP A 83 -24.64 -4.14 -4.53
C ASP A 83 -23.85 -3.39 -3.45
N GLU A 84 -23.76 -3.95 -2.24
CA GLU A 84 -22.95 -3.38 -1.17
C GLU A 84 -21.45 -3.49 -1.45
N GLY A 85 -21.02 -4.62 -2.01
CA GLY A 85 -19.65 -4.82 -2.48
C GLY A 85 -19.27 -3.74 -3.50
N LYS A 86 -20.10 -3.55 -4.53
CA LYS A 86 -19.90 -2.50 -5.56
C LYS A 86 -19.83 -1.09 -4.96
N ARG A 87 -20.73 -0.74 -4.04
CA ARG A 87 -20.69 0.57 -3.35
C ARG A 87 -19.40 0.76 -2.56
N ARG A 88 -18.95 -0.28 -1.85
CA ARG A 88 -17.73 -0.24 -1.05
C ARG A 88 -16.47 -0.13 -1.91
N ARG A 89 -16.49 -0.67 -3.15
CA ARG A 89 -15.40 -0.48 -4.12
C ARG A 89 -15.36 0.94 -4.67
N ARG A 90 -16.52 1.50 -5.02
CA ARG A 90 -16.60 2.89 -5.51
C ARG A 90 -16.10 3.94 -4.51
N ARG A 91 -16.16 3.62 -3.22
CA ARG A 91 -15.69 4.50 -2.13
C ARG A 91 -14.26 4.19 -1.66
N ALA A 92 -13.66 3.11 -2.13
CA ALA A 92 -12.33 2.70 -1.69
C ALA A 92 -11.27 3.52 -2.44
N GLY A 93 -10.36 4.15 -1.69
CA GLY A 93 -9.15 4.74 -2.25
C GLY A 93 -8.19 3.67 -2.77
N LYS A 94 -7.22 4.06 -3.60
CA LYS A 94 -6.24 3.14 -4.23
C LYS A 94 -5.45 2.33 -3.21
N LYS A 95 -5.12 2.95 -2.07
CA LYS A 95 -4.49 2.27 -0.93
C LYS A 95 -5.32 1.11 -0.39
N GLU A 96 -6.63 1.32 -0.26
CA GLU A 96 -7.54 0.30 0.25
C GLU A 96 -7.74 -0.80 -0.79
N ILE A 97 -7.82 -0.45 -2.08
CA ILE A 97 -7.86 -1.41 -3.19
C ILE A 97 -6.63 -2.33 -3.11
N TYR A 98 -5.43 -1.76 -3.02
CA TYR A 98 -4.19 -2.51 -2.87
C TYR A 98 -4.23 -3.43 -1.64
N ALA A 99 -4.63 -2.90 -0.48
CA ALA A 99 -4.70 -3.69 0.75
C ALA A 99 -5.66 -4.88 0.68
N ARG A 100 -6.73 -4.78 -0.12
CA ARG A 100 -7.67 -5.87 -0.37
C ARG A 100 -7.10 -6.91 -1.33
N LEU A 101 -6.50 -6.46 -2.43
CA LEU A 101 -5.90 -7.34 -3.42
C LEU A 101 -4.62 -8.02 -2.92
N ALA A 102 -3.91 -7.43 -1.95
CA ALA A 102 -2.75 -8.04 -1.28
C ALA A 102 -3.12 -9.16 -0.28
N ARG A 103 -4.41 -9.50 -0.15
CA ARG A 103 -4.90 -10.65 0.59
C ARG A 103 -5.41 -11.71 -0.41
N PRO A 104 -5.35 -13.00 -0.07
CA PRO A 104 -5.92 -14.05 -0.92
C PRO A 104 -7.40 -13.78 -1.21
N VAL A 105 -7.73 -13.69 -2.49
CA VAL A 105 -9.08 -13.50 -3.03
C VAL A 105 -9.51 -14.82 -3.68
N PRO A 106 -10.46 -15.57 -3.07
CA PRO A 106 -10.94 -16.80 -3.64
C PRO A 106 -11.84 -16.53 -4.85
N PHE A 107 -11.77 -17.40 -5.86
CA PHE A 107 -12.64 -17.42 -7.03
C PHE A 107 -12.83 -18.85 -7.55
N GLY A 108 -13.78 -19.07 -8.46
CA GLY A 108 -14.08 -20.41 -8.99
C GLY A 108 -14.45 -21.40 -7.88
N ASP A 109 -15.55 -21.12 -7.18
CA ASP A 109 -16.07 -21.90 -6.05
C ASP A 109 -15.07 -22.10 -4.89
N GLY A 110 -14.12 -21.18 -4.74
CA GLY A 110 -13.10 -21.24 -3.68
C GLY A 110 -12.03 -22.29 -3.91
N LYS A 111 -11.94 -22.86 -5.12
CA LYS A 111 -10.89 -23.82 -5.48
C LYS A 111 -9.62 -23.15 -5.98
N LYS A 112 -9.70 -21.85 -6.28
CA LYS A 112 -8.62 -21.00 -6.79
C LYS A 112 -8.59 -19.73 -5.96
N GLU A 113 -7.41 -19.15 -5.79
CA GLU A 113 -7.25 -17.85 -5.15
C GLU A 113 -6.13 -17.06 -5.80
N PHE A 114 -6.23 -15.75 -5.79
CA PHE A 114 -5.17 -14.86 -6.26
C PHE A 114 -4.90 -13.74 -5.24
N TRP A 115 -3.71 -13.15 -5.26
CA TRP A 115 -3.35 -11.99 -4.46
C TRP A 115 -2.22 -11.20 -5.11
N LEU A 116 -2.01 -9.95 -4.69
CA LEU A 116 -0.84 -9.17 -5.08
C LEU A 116 0.35 -9.50 -4.19
N ASP A 117 1.50 -9.77 -4.80
CA ASP A 117 2.78 -9.80 -4.11
C ASP A 117 3.05 -8.44 -3.48
N LYS A 118 3.29 -8.43 -2.17
CA LYS A 118 3.39 -7.19 -1.40
C LYS A 118 4.60 -6.35 -1.78
N ASN A 119 5.66 -6.97 -2.29
CA ASN A 119 6.91 -6.29 -2.63
C ASN A 119 6.86 -5.85 -4.10
N LYS A 120 6.59 -6.79 -5.00
CA LYS A 120 6.71 -6.56 -6.45
C LYS A 120 5.42 -6.05 -7.11
N GLY A 121 4.29 -6.06 -6.42
CA GLY A 121 2.98 -5.66 -6.99
C GLY A 121 2.48 -6.60 -8.09
N MET A 122 3.12 -7.75 -8.26
CA MET A 122 2.75 -8.75 -9.27
C MET A 122 1.58 -9.60 -8.80
N ILE A 123 0.82 -10.17 -9.74
CA ILE A 123 -0.32 -11.03 -9.44
C ILE A 123 0.20 -12.46 -9.17
N CYS A 124 -0.11 -12.97 -7.99
CA CYS A 124 0.16 -14.35 -7.59
C CYS A 124 -1.15 -15.14 -7.56
N MET A 125 -1.08 -16.45 -7.82
CA MET A 125 -2.24 -17.33 -7.85
C MET A 125 -1.91 -18.69 -7.24
N ALA A 126 -2.87 -19.29 -6.54
CA ALA A 126 -2.82 -20.66 -6.05
C ALA A 126 -4.06 -21.46 -6.46
N LEU A 127 -3.85 -22.76 -6.64
CA LEU A 127 -4.84 -23.74 -7.03
C LEU A 127 -4.90 -24.85 -5.96
N SER A 128 -6.09 -25.22 -5.53
CA SER A 128 -6.28 -26.36 -4.64
C SER A 128 -5.95 -27.68 -5.37
N SER A 129 -5.40 -28.67 -4.66
CA SER A 129 -5.15 -30.01 -5.20
C SER A 129 -6.41 -30.67 -5.79
N LYS A 130 -7.59 -30.38 -5.23
CA LYS A 130 -8.88 -30.87 -5.75
C LYS A 130 -9.25 -30.27 -7.12
N ALA A 131 -8.80 -29.05 -7.42
CA ALA A 131 -8.97 -28.46 -8.75
C ALA A 131 -8.04 -29.10 -9.78
N LEU A 132 -6.87 -29.59 -9.36
CA LEU A 132 -5.88 -30.20 -10.24
C LEU A 132 -6.24 -31.64 -10.64
N VAL A 133 -7.00 -32.36 -9.81
CA VAL A 133 -7.30 -33.80 -9.98
C VAL A 133 -8.57 -34.05 -10.81
N ASN A 134 -9.50 -33.10 -10.86
CA ASN A 134 -10.62 -33.18 -11.80
C ASN A 134 -10.07 -33.05 -13.23
N LYS A 135 -10.77 -33.56 -14.27
CA LYS A 135 -10.34 -33.67 -15.69
C LYS A 135 -9.87 -32.36 -16.39
N ASP A 136 -9.74 -31.30 -15.62
CA ASP A 136 -9.30 -29.95 -15.89
C ASP A 136 -7.76 -29.79 -15.78
N GLY A 137 -6.97 -30.88 -15.80
CA GLY A 137 -5.51 -30.78 -15.91
C GLY A 137 -5.05 -29.98 -17.14
N LEU A 138 -5.85 -30.01 -18.21
CA LEU A 138 -5.72 -29.12 -19.37
C LEU A 138 -6.09 -27.66 -19.04
N LEU A 139 -7.04 -27.41 -18.14
CA LEU A 139 -7.33 -26.07 -17.62
C LEU A 139 -6.28 -25.55 -16.63
N ALA A 140 -5.44 -26.42 -16.04
CA ALA A 140 -4.29 -25.98 -15.26
C ALA A 140 -3.14 -25.50 -16.16
N LEU A 141 -2.92 -26.18 -17.29
CA LEU A 141 -2.05 -25.72 -18.37
C LEU A 141 -2.59 -24.44 -19.01
N ILE A 142 -3.89 -24.39 -19.31
CA ILE A 142 -4.56 -23.17 -19.78
C ILE A 142 -4.54 -22.09 -18.68
N ALA A 143 -4.61 -22.39 -17.38
CA ALA A 143 -4.47 -21.37 -16.34
C ALA A 143 -3.03 -20.80 -16.25
N MET A 144 -2.01 -21.59 -16.60
CA MET A 144 -0.65 -21.09 -16.83
C MET A 144 -0.57 -20.25 -18.11
N GLU A 145 -1.31 -20.63 -19.16
CA GLU A 145 -1.42 -19.86 -20.41
C GLU A 145 -2.19 -18.53 -20.20
N TRP A 146 -3.26 -18.53 -19.41
CA TRP A 146 -4.01 -17.35 -18.97
C TRP A 146 -3.24 -16.52 -17.94
N ALA A 147 -2.23 -17.09 -17.27
CA ALA A 147 -1.31 -16.29 -16.49
C ALA A 147 -0.48 -15.38 -17.41
N GLU A 148 -0.22 -15.77 -18.66
CA GLU A 148 0.37 -14.87 -19.65
C GLU A 148 -0.63 -13.76 -20.06
N ASP A 149 -1.91 -14.07 -20.23
CA ASP A 149 -2.95 -13.05 -20.51
C ASP A 149 -3.24 -12.09 -19.34
N ILE A 150 -2.96 -12.50 -18.10
CA ILE A 150 -3.10 -11.65 -16.89
C ILE A 150 -1.84 -10.81 -16.65
N TYR A 151 -0.68 -11.25 -17.14
CA TYR A 151 0.60 -10.54 -17.06
C TYR A 151 0.92 -9.67 -18.29
N SER A 152 0.17 -9.81 -19.39
CA SER A 152 0.22 -8.92 -20.57
C SER A 152 -0.66 -7.69 -20.42
#